data_AF-A0A9E0C4P8-F1
#
_entry.id   AF-A0A9E0C4P8-F1
#
_cell.length_a   1.000
_cell.length_b   1.000
_cell.length_c   1.000
_cell.angle_alpha   90.00
_cell.angle_beta   90.00
_cell.angle_gamma   90.00
#
_symmetry.space_group_name_H-M   'P 1'
#
loop_
_entity.id
_entity.type
_entity.pdbx_description
1 polymer ?
#
loop_
_entity_poly.entity_id
_entity_poly.type
_entity_poly.pdbx_seq_one_letter_code
_entity_poly.pdbx_strand_id
1 'polypeptide(L)'
;MTILKEKIIEFMKERNLSIAALERQAGLSTHAVRNIVKGRIKRPSAQSLQAIAKALECSLTDLMKQSPTRNGEAEKIINIIIRKKKNVILNDIGLMRECSQTIFSLMKDRDKVLRIDDYLDILKTLYSYSSFEIIRKVDHKFARWILSI
;
A
#
# COMPACT_ATOMS: atom_id res chain seq x y z
N MET A 1 9.59 5.98 14.54
CA MET A 1 9.98 4.63 14.06
C MET A 1 9.04 3.60 14.67
N THR A 2 7.77 3.67 14.27
CA THR A 2 6.67 2.87 14.82
C THR A 2 6.41 1.63 13.94
N ILE A 3 6.82 1.72 12.67
CA ILE A 3 6.55 0.75 11.60
C ILE A 3 7.41 -0.52 11.73
N LEU A 4 8.71 -0.38 12.05
CA LEU A 4 9.62 -1.51 12.18
C LEU A 4 9.21 -2.45 13.33
N LYS A 5 8.81 -1.89 14.49
CA LYS A 5 8.33 -2.71 15.62
C LYS A 5 7.05 -3.46 15.27
N GLU A 6 6.14 -2.84 14.52
CA GLU A 6 4.85 -3.42 14.14
C GLU A 6 5.05 -4.59 13.18
N LYS A 7 5.91 -4.41 12.17
CA LYS A 7 6.34 -5.45 11.24
C LYS A 7 6.97 -6.66 11.95
N ILE A 8 7.90 -6.41 12.86
CA ILE A 8 8.53 -7.48 13.64
C ILE A 8 7.46 -8.25 14.42
N ILE A 9 6.54 -7.56 15.10
CA ILE A 9 5.45 -8.21 15.85
C ILE A 9 4.51 -8.99 14.92
N GLU A 10 4.17 -8.44 13.76
CA GLU A 10 3.29 -9.07 12.76
C GLU A 10 3.89 -10.39 12.26
N PHE A 11 5.11 -10.38 11.75
CA PHE A 11 5.79 -11.59 11.28
C PHE A 11 6.03 -12.61 12.39
N MET A 12 6.28 -12.15 13.62
CA MET A 12 6.39 -13.04 14.77
C MET A 12 5.06 -13.75 15.07
N LYS A 13 3.93 -13.05 14.96
CA LYS A 13 2.60 -13.65 15.17
C LYS A 13 2.27 -14.66 14.08
N GLU A 14 2.53 -14.31 12.81
CA GLU A 14 2.30 -15.22 11.68
C GLU A 14 3.08 -16.53 11.82
N ARG A 15 4.27 -16.47 12.43
CA ARG A 15 5.15 -17.62 12.62
C ARG A 15 5.10 -18.23 14.02
N ASN A 16 4.19 -17.74 14.86
CA ASN A 16 4.04 -18.16 16.26
C ASN A 16 5.36 -18.14 17.06
N LEU A 17 6.22 -17.15 16.79
CA LEU A 17 7.53 -16.98 17.41
C LEU A 17 7.47 -16.03 18.60
N SER A 18 8.08 -16.42 19.72
CA SER A 18 8.30 -15.52 20.85
C SER A 18 9.53 -14.62 20.64
N ILE A 19 9.62 -13.50 21.35
CA ILE A 19 10.78 -12.58 21.26
C ILE A 19 12.09 -13.33 21.59
N ALA A 20 12.06 -14.19 22.60
CA ALA A 20 13.22 -14.97 23.02
C ALA A 20 13.59 -16.05 21.98
N ALA A 21 12.60 -16.64 21.32
CA ALA A 21 12.85 -17.59 20.23
C ALA A 21 13.46 -16.88 19.01
N LEU A 22 12.95 -15.70 18.66
CA LEU A 22 13.49 -14.89 17.56
C LEU A 22 14.91 -14.42 17.85
N GLU A 23 15.22 -13.98 19.07
CA GLU A 23 16.59 -13.61 19.46
C GLU A 23 17.56 -14.78 19.31
N ARG A 24 17.15 -15.98 19.75
CA ARG A 24 17.94 -17.21 19.59
C ARG A 24 18.14 -17.58 18.11
N GLN A 25 17.07 -17.55 17.31
CA GLN A 25 17.13 -17.92 15.90
C GLN A 25 17.90 -16.90 15.05
N ALA A 26 17.88 -15.62 15.43
CA ALA A 26 18.65 -14.56 14.79
C ALA A 26 20.12 -14.51 15.26
N GLY A 27 20.50 -15.29 16.28
CA GLY A 27 21.85 -15.21 16.86
C GLY A 27 22.14 -13.84 17.50
N LEU A 28 21.11 -13.16 18.00
CA LEU A 28 21.24 -11.85 18.62
C LEU A 28 21.34 -11.95 20.14
N SER A 29 21.91 -10.90 20.76
CA SER A 29 22.00 -10.82 22.22
C SER A 29 20.62 -10.82 22.87
N THR A 30 20.56 -11.41 24.06
CA THR A 30 19.37 -11.41 24.90
C THR A 30 18.91 -9.95 25.08
N HIS A 31 17.66 -9.67 24.71
CA HIS A 31 17.02 -8.34 24.68
C HIS A 31 17.25 -7.46 23.45
N ALA A 32 18.02 -7.87 22.43
CA ALA A 32 18.19 -7.05 21.22
C ALA A 32 16.85 -6.75 20.55
N VAL A 33 16.07 -7.78 20.22
CA VAL A 33 14.75 -7.62 19.60
C VAL A 33 13.77 -6.97 20.57
N ARG A 34 13.81 -7.37 21.86
CA ARG A 34 12.96 -6.74 22.89
C ARG A 34 13.17 -5.23 22.96
N ASN A 35 14.41 -4.76 22.90
CA ASN A 35 14.74 -3.33 22.99
C ASN A 35 14.34 -2.57 21.72
N ILE A 36 14.37 -3.21 20.55
CA ILE A 36 13.84 -2.65 19.29
C ILE A 36 12.31 -2.51 19.38
N VAL A 37 11.61 -3.57 19.79
CA VAL A 37 10.15 -3.58 19.90
C VAL A 37 9.65 -2.59 20.96
N LYS A 38 10.33 -2.48 22.10
CA LYS A 38 10.04 -1.48 23.15
C LYS A 38 10.47 -0.04 22.80
N GLY A 39 11.11 0.17 21.64
CA GLY A 39 11.54 1.49 21.19
C GLY A 39 12.74 2.08 21.93
N ARG A 40 13.45 1.28 22.74
CA ARG A 40 14.73 1.68 23.37
C ARG A 40 15.83 1.82 22.32
N ILE A 41 15.85 0.91 21.34
CA ILE A 41 16.73 1.00 20.17
C ILE A 41 15.92 1.61 19.03
N LYS A 42 16.19 2.88 18.75
CA LYS A 42 15.55 3.60 17.64
C LYS A 42 16.20 3.22 16.30
N ARG A 43 17.51 2.99 16.26
CA ARG A 43 18.26 2.68 15.03
C ARG A 43 19.04 1.37 15.22
N PRO A 44 18.44 0.21 14.92
CA PRO A 44 19.16 -1.06 14.92
C PRO A 44 20.21 -1.06 13.80
N SER A 45 21.32 -1.78 14.00
CA SER A 45 22.33 -1.91 12.95
C SER A 45 21.80 -2.72 11.76
N ALA A 46 22.35 -2.48 10.57
CA ALA A 46 22.00 -3.25 9.37
C ALA A 46 22.20 -4.76 9.59
N GLN A 47 23.27 -5.14 10.29
CA GLN A 47 23.55 -6.53 10.66
C GLN A 47 22.44 -7.12 11.53
N SER A 48 21.96 -6.39 12.54
CA SER A 48 20.85 -6.86 13.39
C SER A 48 19.54 -6.95 12.62
N LEU A 49 19.25 -6.00 11.72
CA LEU A 49 18.05 -6.06 10.88
C LEU A 49 18.10 -7.25 9.92
N GLN A 50 19.25 -7.53 9.32
CA GLN A 50 19.44 -8.65 8.40
C GLN A 50 19.34 -10.00 9.12
N ALA A 51 19.87 -10.10 10.34
CA ALA A 51 19.73 -11.27 11.20
C ALA A 51 18.26 -11.54 11.56
N ILE A 52 17.52 -10.48 11.93
CA ILE A 52 16.07 -10.56 12.23
C ILE A 52 15.29 -10.99 10.98
N ALA A 53 15.57 -10.39 9.82
CA ALA A 53 14.91 -10.74 8.56
C ALA A 53 15.16 -12.21 8.19
N LYS A 54 16.40 -12.68 8.34
CA LYS A 54 16.76 -14.08 8.08
C LYS A 54 16.03 -15.05 9.03
N ALA A 55 15.95 -14.72 10.32
CA ALA A 55 15.24 -15.54 11.29
C ALA A 55 13.72 -15.54 11.10
N LEU A 56 13.17 -14.45 10.56
CA LEU A 56 11.77 -14.33 10.15
C LEU A 56 11.53 -14.83 8.71
N GLU A 57 12.53 -15.43 8.07
CA GLU A 57 12.49 -15.92 6.68
C GLU A 57 11.84 -14.92 5.72
N CYS A 58 12.18 -13.63 5.88
CA CYS A 58 11.69 -12.55 5.04
C CYS A 58 12.87 -11.76 4.47
N SER A 59 12.63 -10.99 3.40
CA SER A 59 13.65 -10.09 2.91
C SER A 59 13.80 -8.89 3.82
N LEU A 60 15.01 -8.32 3.92
CA LEU A 60 15.23 -7.06 4.65
C LEU A 60 14.32 -5.95 4.12
N THR A 61 14.08 -5.95 2.81
CA THR A 61 13.12 -5.05 2.17
C THR A 61 11.69 -5.25 2.66
N ASP A 62 11.23 -6.47 2.95
CA ASP A 62 9.87 -6.71 3.44
C ASP A 62 9.71 -6.29 4.90
N LEU A 63 10.75 -6.49 5.71
CA LEU A 63 10.81 -6.03 7.09
C LEU A 63 10.81 -4.49 7.19
N MET A 64 11.44 -3.82 6.22
CA MET A 64 11.53 -2.36 6.14
C MET A 64 10.43 -1.70 5.31
N LYS A 65 9.74 -2.45 4.45
CA LYS A 65 8.58 -1.96 3.69
C LYS A 65 7.56 -1.46 4.69
N GLN A 66 7.10 -0.22 4.53
CA GLN A 66 5.96 0.26 5.28
C GLN A 66 4.77 -0.64 4.92
N SER A 67 4.22 -1.37 5.89
CA SER A 67 2.91 -1.98 5.69
C SER A 67 1.94 -0.82 5.50
N PRO A 68 1.15 -0.83 4.43
CA PRO A 68 0.12 0.16 4.30
C PRO A 68 -0.88 -0.11 5.43
N THR A 69 -1.08 0.89 6.27
CA THR A 69 -2.28 1.07 7.08
C THR A 69 -3.51 0.65 6.26
N ARG A 70 -4.56 0.15 6.91
CA ARG A 70 -5.78 -0.49 6.33
C ARG A 70 -6.48 0.21 5.13
N ASN A 71 -5.98 1.35 4.65
CA ASN A 71 -6.24 1.97 3.35
C ASN A 71 -5.42 1.36 2.18
N GLY A 72 -4.64 0.31 2.45
CA GLY A 72 -3.58 -0.19 1.58
C GLY A 72 -3.96 -0.89 0.29
N GLU A 73 -5.22 -1.24 0.09
CA GLU A 73 -5.68 -1.79 -1.19
C GLU A 73 -5.79 -0.67 -2.23
N ALA A 74 -6.40 0.46 -1.88
CA ALA A 74 -6.46 1.63 -2.74
C ALA A 74 -5.06 2.18 -3.05
N GLU A 75 -4.17 2.32 -2.05
CA GLU A 75 -2.81 2.80 -2.28
C GLU A 75 -1.91 1.79 -3.02
N LYS A 76 -2.08 0.48 -2.82
CA LYS A 76 -1.38 -0.53 -3.65
C LYS A 76 -1.87 -0.46 -5.09
N ILE A 77 -3.17 -0.38 -5.31
CA ILE A 77 -3.75 -0.31 -6.65
C ILE A 77 -3.35 1.00 -7.34
N ILE A 78 -3.38 2.13 -6.63
CA ILE A 78 -2.88 3.41 -7.12
C ILE A 78 -1.40 3.34 -7.42
N ASN A 79 -0.57 2.74 -6.57
CA ASN A 79 0.87 2.58 -6.87
C ASN A 79 1.13 1.61 -8.03
N ILE A 80 0.30 0.58 -8.23
CA ILE A 80 0.35 -0.31 -9.39
C ILE A 80 -0.09 0.44 -10.67
N ILE A 81 -1.18 1.21 -10.60
CA ILE A 81 -1.69 2.05 -11.67
C ILE A 81 -0.68 3.15 -12.02
N ILE A 82 -0.08 3.81 -11.04
CA ILE A 82 0.97 4.85 -11.20
C ILE A 82 2.23 4.23 -11.81
N ARG A 83 2.68 3.06 -11.35
CA ARG A 83 3.84 2.35 -11.95
C ARG A 83 3.56 1.86 -13.37
N LYS A 84 2.31 1.51 -13.71
CA LYS A 84 1.88 1.17 -15.08
C LYS A 84 1.36 2.36 -15.91
N LYS A 85 1.29 3.58 -15.34
CA LYS A 85 0.76 4.84 -15.93
C LYS A 85 1.48 5.24 -17.22
N LYS A 86 2.62 4.62 -17.54
CA LYS A 86 3.39 4.85 -18.77
C LYS A 86 2.75 4.25 -20.03
N ASN A 87 1.95 3.18 -19.96
CA ASN A 87 1.38 2.52 -21.16
C ASN A 87 -0.10 2.12 -20.98
N VAL A 88 -0.95 3.02 -20.47
CA VAL A 88 -2.40 2.79 -20.46
C VAL A 88 -2.92 2.96 -21.88
N ILE A 89 -3.41 1.86 -22.48
CA ILE A 89 -4.01 1.86 -23.81
C ILE A 89 -5.52 2.03 -23.66
N LEU A 90 -6.07 3.04 -24.32
CA LEU A 90 -7.52 3.19 -24.46
C LEU A 90 -8.04 2.15 -25.46
N ASN A 91 -8.44 0.99 -24.97
CA ASN A 91 -8.97 -0.11 -25.77
C ASN A 91 -10.49 -0.30 -25.59
N ASP A 92 -11.09 0.33 -24.58
CA ASP A 92 -12.52 0.29 -24.31
C ASP A 92 -13.08 1.70 -24.20
N ILE A 93 -13.59 2.21 -25.33
CA ILE A 93 -14.17 3.56 -25.43
C ILE A 93 -15.49 3.65 -24.63
N GLY A 94 -16.22 2.54 -24.51
CA GLY A 94 -17.46 2.46 -23.73
C GLY A 94 -17.18 2.70 -22.25
N LEU A 95 -16.19 1.96 -21.72
CA LEU A 95 -15.75 2.11 -20.33
C LEU A 95 -15.23 3.52 -20.03
N MET A 96 -14.46 4.11 -20.96
CA MET A 96 -13.98 5.49 -20.81
C MET A 96 -15.14 6.51 -20.73
N ARG A 97 -16.17 6.33 -21.56
CA ARG A 97 -17.38 7.16 -21.51
C ARG A 97 -18.10 7.01 -20.17
N GLU A 98 -18.25 5.79 -19.66
CA GLU A 98 -18.88 5.52 -18.36
C GLU A 98 -18.08 6.14 -17.21
N CYS A 99 -16.74 6.07 -17.24
CA CYS A 99 -15.87 6.73 -16.26
C CYS A 99 -16.09 8.25 -16.27
N SER A 100 -16.10 8.87 -17.45
CA SER A 100 -16.35 10.30 -17.62
C SER A 100 -17.72 10.71 -17.09
N GLN A 101 -18.78 9.96 -17.44
CA GLN A 101 -20.14 10.22 -16.97
C GLN A 101 -20.26 10.09 -15.45
N THR A 102 -19.58 9.10 -14.86
CA THR A 102 -19.57 8.89 -13.41
C THR A 102 -18.88 10.05 -12.68
N ILE A 103 -17.77 10.55 -13.20
CA ILE A 103 -17.10 11.72 -12.61
C ILE A 103 -18.01 12.95 -12.72
N PHE A 104 -18.64 13.14 -13.89
CA PHE A 104 -19.53 14.28 -14.12
C PHE A 104 -20.75 14.27 -13.17
N SER A 105 -21.41 13.13 -12.95
CA SER A 105 -22.53 13.03 -12.02
C SER A 105 -22.10 13.33 -10.59
N LEU A 106 -20.95 12.82 -10.16
CA LEU A 106 -20.41 13.07 -8.82
C LEU A 106 -19.97 14.53 -8.60
N MET A 107 -19.52 15.21 -9.65
CA MET A 107 -19.20 16.64 -9.59
C MET A 107 -20.46 17.49 -9.47
N LYS A 108 -21.52 17.16 -10.24
CA LYS A 108 -22.80 17.87 -10.21
C LYS A 108 -23.44 17.83 -8.82
N ASP A 109 -23.30 16.71 -8.11
CA ASP A 109 -23.86 16.54 -6.77
C ASP A 109 -23.10 17.30 -5.68
N ARG A 110 -21.89 17.83 -5.95
CA ARG A 110 -20.99 18.39 -4.93
C ARG A 110 -20.57 19.85 -5.14
N ASP A 111 -21.08 20.52 -6.17
CA ASP A 111 -20.70 21.89 -6.56
C ASP A 111 -19.18 22.17 -6.45
N LYS A 112 -18.37 21.16 -6.81
CA LYS A 112 -16.91 21.20 -6.73
C LYS A 112 -16.35 21.70 -8.07
N VAL A 113 -15.59 22.79 -8.01
CA VAL A 113 -14.77 23.25 -9.14
C VAL A 113 -13.46 22.46 -9.16
N LEU A 114 -13.17 21.80 -10.28
CA LEU A 114 -11.93 21.06 -10.52
C LEU A 114 -11.16 21.70 -11.68
N ARG A 115 -9.83 21.66 -11.61
CA ARG A 115 -9.02 22.03 -12.77
C ARG A 115 -9.12 20.94 -13.82
N ILE A 116 -8.95 21.31 -15.08
CA ILE A 116 -9.01 20.37 -16.22
C ILE A 116 -7.95 19.27 -16.04
N ASP A 117 -6.75 19.62 -15.59
CA ASP A 117 -5.68 18.65 -15.36
C ASP A 117 -6.06 17.62 -14.28
N ASP A 118 -6.65 18.09 -13.17
CA ASP A 118 -7.12 17.22 -12.08
C ASP A 118 -8.21 16.27 -12.58
N TYR A 119 -9.16 16.79 -13.38
CA TYR A 119 -10.20 15.98 -14.01
C TYR A 119 -9.60 14.89 -14.92
N LEU A 120 -8.63 15.23 -15.77
CA LEU A 120 -7.99 14.29 -16.68
C LEU A 120 -7.18 13.23 -15.91
N ASP A 121 -6.52 13.60 -14.81
CA ASP A 121 -5.79 12.66 -13.97
C ASP A 121 -6.72 11.70 -13.23
N ILE A 122 -7.85 12.18 -12.72
CA ILE A 122 -8.88 11.36 -12.09
C ILE A 122 -9.49 10.40 -13.11
N LEU A 123 -9.85 10.90 -14.29
CA LEU A 123 -10.41 10.09 -15.38
C LEU A 123 -9.46 8.98 -15.81
N LYS A 124 -8.18 9.32 -16.03
CA LYS A 124 -7.14 8.35 -16.37
C LYS A 124 -6.96 7.30 -15.28
N THR A 125 -7.01 7.71 -14.01
CA THR A 125 -6.84 6.80 -12.86
C THR A 125 -8.03 5.85 -12.75
N LEU A 126 -9.26 6.37 -12.87
CA LEU A 126 -10.48 5.57 -12.82
C LEU A 126 -10.57 4.57 -13.97
N TYR A 127 -10.28 5.02 -15.19
CA TYR A 127 -10.25 4.13 -16.35
C TYR A 127 -9.20 3.02 -16.20
N SER A 128 -8.00 3.38 -15.73
CA SER A 128 -6.94 2.38 -15.51
C SER A 128 -7.39 1.33 -14.50
N TYR A 129 -7.99 1.76 -13.38
CA TYR A 129 -8.52 0.88 -12.35
C TYR A 129 -9.57 -0.09 -12.94
N SER A 130 -10.60 0.46 -13.59
CA SER A 130 -11.71 -0.32 -14.13
C SER A 130 -11.31 -1.24 -15.29
N SER A 131 -10.26 -0.90 -16.03
CA SER A 131 -9.71 -1.74 -17.11
C SER A 131 -8.93 -2.95 -16.58
N PHE A 132 -8.39 -2.89 -15.35
CA PHE A 132 -7.68 -4.01 -14.72
C PHE A 132 -8.59 -5.01 -14.02
N GLU A 133 -9.82 -4.62 -13.63
CA GLU A 133 -10.75 -5.56 -13.01
C GLU A 133 -11.28 -6.59 -14.03
N ILE A 134 -11.38 -7.84 -13.60
CA ILE A 134 -11.87 -8.99 -14.40
C ILE A 134 -13.24 -8.70 -15.03
N ILE A 135 -14.03 -7.79 -14.43
CA ILE A 135 -15.40 -7.49 -14.81
C ILE A 135 -15.51 -6.24 -15.72
N ARG A 136 -14.42 -5.51 -16.01
CA ARG A 136 -14.40 -4.30 -16.87
C ARG A 136 -15.60 -3.36 -16.64
N LYS A 137 -15.89 -3.05 -15.38
CA LYS A 137 -16.98 -2.14 -14.98
C LYS A 137 -16.43 -0.98 -14.16
N VAL A 138 -17.13 0.15 -14.23
CA VAL A 138 -16.81 1.31 -13.39
C VAL A 138 -17.13 1.00 -11.94
N ASP A 139 -16.12 1.14 -11.06
CA ASP A 139 -16.33 1.05 -9.62
C ASP A 139 -16.76 2.43 -9.09
N HIS A 140 -18.05 2.58 -8.81
CA HIS A 140 -18.61 3.82 -8.27
C HIS A 140 -18.15 4.15 -6.84
N LYS A 141 -17.75 3.16 -6.03
CA LYS A 141 -17.19 3.40 -4.69
C LYS A 141 -15.79 3.99 -4.82
N PHE A 142 -14.98 3.43 -5.72
CA PHE A 142 -13.65 3.95 -6.01
C PHE A 142 -13.71 5.37 -6.62
N ALA A 143 -14.63 5.61 -7.56
CA ALA A 143 -14.85 6.94 -8.14
C ALA A 143 -15.18 8.01 -7.07
N ARG A 144 -16.04 7.66 -6.09
CA ARG A 144 -16.34 8.55 -4.96
C ARG A 144 -15.14 8.78 -4.05
N TRP A 145 -14.33 7.75 -3.81
CA TRP A 145 -13.13 7.85 -2.99
C TRP A 145 -12.09 8.78 -3.63
N ILE A 146 -11.83 8.66 -4.93
CA ILE A 146 -10.87 9.54 -5.64
C ILE A 146 -11.30 11.02 -5.56
N LEU A 147 -12.59 11.31 -5.71
CA LEU A 147 -13.13 12.68 -5.66
C LEU A 147 -13.28 13.24 -4.23
N SER A 148 -13.05 12.41 -3.20
CA SER A 148 -13.07 12.84 -1.80
C SER A 148 -11.75 13.45 -1.32
N ILE A 149 -10.78 13.61 -2.23
CA ILE A 149 -9.59 14.43 -2.06
C ILE A 149 -9.96 15.93 -2.07
#